data_AF-A0A2M6WN41-F1
#
_entry.id   AF-A0A2M6WN41-F1
#
_cell.length_a   1.000
_cell.length_b   1.000
_cell.length_c   1.000
_cell.angle_alpha   90.00
_cell.angle_beta   90.00
_cell.angle_gamma   90.00
#
_symmetry.space_group_name_H-M   'P 1'
#
loop_
_entity.id
_entity.type
_entity.pdbx_description
1 polymer ?
#
loop_
_entity_poly.entity_id
_entity_poly.type
_entity_poly.pdbx_seq_one_letter_code
_entity_poly.pdbx_strand_id
1 'polypeptide(L)'
;MLYDVIIGLEIHVQLNTKSKMFCRCANLNEDLDKEPNTTVCPICLGHPGTLPVANKQATEWTILTGLALNCKINGYSKFDRKHYFYPDLPKAYQISQYDLPLCYDGELEIDGRQISITRIHLEEDTGKLTHPAGKDYSLADFNRAGAPLMELVTEPVIKTAAEAKKFCQSYQQILRYLEISEADMEKGQMRCEVNLSLQEQGKWKYEGGCKIKPIGNYILNPKVEVKNIGSFRSVERAIEYEIKRQTETLAKGGKLVQETRGWNDNRGTTVSQRSKEEAHDYRYFPDPDVSPMAIGADWLKKIQTNLPELPQAKKIRFRQEYGFSDYDAEILTGDKAVADYTEKVISELRAWVETNGHNWETIHIKLAKLTGNWVGTELFKYFNETKTDVKNLKITPENFGEFIALIYDNKINSSAAQIIFKKMFERGGDPSDIMEEKGLAQMEDENELEKIAKKIINNNEKAAKEYKAGKENAIQFLVGQMMKESKGKANPQKAREILLKNLK
;
A
#
# COMPACT_ATOMS: atom_id res chain seq x y z
N MET A 1 13.83 31.05 -16.45
CA MET A 1 12.80 31.49 -15.49
C MET A 1 12.40 30.27 -14.68
N LEU A 2 12.32 30.38 -13.35
CA LEU A 2 11.90 29.27 -12.50
C LEU A 2 10.36 29.21 -12.51
N TYR A 3 9.80 28.06 -12.89
CA TYR A 3 8.37 27.80 -12.87
C TYR A 3 8.01 26.99 -11.63
N ASP A 4 6.88 27.31 -11.00
CA ASP A 4 6.27 26.48 -9.98
C ASP A 4 5.45 25.37 -10.65
N VAL A 5 5.56 24.16 -10.12
CA VAL A 5 4.81 22.99 -10.55
C VAL A 5 3.52 22.91 -9.73
N ILE A 6 2.38 22.87 -10.41
CA ILE A 6 1.08 22.74 -9.80
C ILE A 6 0.40 21.47 -10.33
N ILE A 7 0.11 20.54 -9.44
CA ILE A 7 -0.47 19.23 -9.76
C ILE A 7 -1.76 19.03 -8.96
N GLY A 8 -2.79 18.56 -9.65
CA GLY A 8 -3.98 17.95 -9.07
C GLY A 8 -4.15 16.53 -9.63
N LEU A 9 -4.66 15.64 -8.80
CA LEU A 9 -4.94 14.23 -9.11
C LEU A 9 -6.44 13.97 -9.10
N GLU A 10 -6.87 13.19 -10.08
CA GLU A 10 -8.20 12.57 -10.16
C GLU A 10 -7.98 11.05 -10.14
N ILE A 11 -8.51 10.39 -9.11
CA ILE A 11 -8.24 8.98 -8.84
C ILE A 11 -9.56 8.22 -8.81
N HIS A 12 -9.70 7.25 -9.70
CA HIS A 12 -10.84 6.36 -9.74
C HIS A 12 -10.48 5.02 -9.10
N VAL A 13 -11.34 4.54 -8.20
CA VAL A 13 -11.18 3.30 -7.46
C VAL A 13 -12.42 2.46 -7.59
N GLN A 14 -12.27 1.25 -8.12
CA GLN A 14 -13.35 0.29 -8.20
C GLN A 14 -13.57 -0.37 -6.83
N LEU A 15 -14.81 -0.36 -6.35
CA LEU A 15 -15.13 -0.95 -5.05
C LEU A 15 -15.39 -2.45 -5.18
N ASN A 16 -14.93 -3.23 -4.20
CA ASN A 16 -15.09 -4.69 -4.12
C ASN A 16 -16.45 -5.10 -3.51
N THR A 17 -17.54 -4.43 -3.91
CA THR A 17 -18.88 -4.78 -3.42
C THR A 17 -19.33 -6.13 -3.98
N LYS A 18 -20.37 -6.72 -3.37
CA LYS A 18 -20.94 -7.99 -3.87
C LYS A 18 -21.70 -7.83 -5.19
N SER A 19 -22.42 -6.72 -5.35
CA SER A 19 -23.22 -6.41 -6.54
C SER A 19 -22.81 -5.08 -7.16
N LYS A 20 -23.20 -4.88 -8.42
CA LYS A 20 -22.98 -3.64 -9.18
C LYS A 20 -23.63 -2.42 -8.51
N MET A 21 -23.31 -1.23 -9.01
CA MET A 21 -23.71 0.04 -8.40
C MET A 21 -25.22 0.29 -8.46
N PHE A 22 -25.84 -0.08 -9.59
CA PHE A 22 -27.24 0.23 -9.87
C PHE A 22 -28.10 -0.99 -10.21
N CYS A 23 -27.55 -2.21 -10.08
CA CYS A 23 -28.27 -3.45 -10.35
C CYS A 23 -27.75 -4.62 -9.50
N ARG A 24 -28.42 -5.77 -9.56
CA ARG A 24 -28.12 -6.96 -8.73
C ARG A 24 -27.07 -7.90 -9.33
N CYS A 25 -26.49 -7.59 -10.49
CA CYS A 25 -25.44 -8.41 -11.08
C CYS A 25 -24.25 -8.49 -10.13
N ALA A 26 -23.60 -9.65 -10.11
CA ALA A 26 -22.39 -9.84 -9.32
C ALA A 26 -21.28 -8.90 -9.82
N ASN A 27 -20.60 -8.23 -8.88
CA ASN A 27 -19.49 -7.32 -9.17
C ASN A 27 -18.16 -8.11 -9.08
N LEU A 28 -18.00 -9.06 -9.99
CA LEU A 28 -16.86 -9.98 -10.01
C LEU A 28 -15.78 -9.41 -10.93
N ASN A 29 -15.01 -8.45 -10.42
CA ASN A 29 -14.05 -7.65 -11.19
C ASN A 29 -12.67 -8.30 -11.39
N GLU A 30 -12.57 -9.62 -11.50
CA GLU A 30 -11.25 -10.27 -11.50
C GLU A 30 -10.90 -11.18 -12.67
N ASP A 31 -11.84 -11.55 -13.54
CA ASP A 31 -11.47 -12.51 -14.58
C ASP A 31 -11.32 -11.80 -15.93
N LEU A 32 -10.08 -11.41 -16.24
CA LEU A 32 -9.62 -11.32 -17.64
C LEU A 32 -9.91 -12.62 -18.41
N ASP A 33 -10.17 -13.71 -17.68
CA ASP A 33 -10.49 -15.06 -18.15
C ASP A 33 -11.99 -15.38 -18.15
N LYS A 34 -12.89 -14.42 -17.84
CA LYS A 34 -14.34 -14.66 -17.91
C LYS A 34 -14.83 -14.47 -19.34
N GLU A 35 -15.81 -15.29 -19.70
CA GLU A 35 -16.49 -15.10 -20.97
C GLU A 35 -17.18 -13.72 -21.01
N PRO A 36 -17.03 -12.96 -22.12
CA PRO A 36 -17.63 -11.65 -22.28
C PRO A 36 -19.15 -11.67 -22.07
N ASN A 37 -19.70 -10.60 -21.51
CA ASN A 37 -21.14 -10.38 -21.34
C ASN A 37 -21.90 -11.49 -20.56
N THR A 38 -21.27 -12.09 -19.55
CA THR A 38 -21.89 -13.09 -18.65
C THR A 38 -22.39 -12.52 -17.33
N THR A 39 -21.88 -11.37 -16.88
CA THR A 39 -22.29 -10.71 -15.63
C THR A 39 -23.17 -9.47 -15.88
N VAL A 40 -24.12 -9.62 -16.80
CA VAL A 40 -24.97 -8.53 -17.32
C VAL A 40 -26.45 -8.73 -16.98
N CYS A 41 -27.23 -7.66 -17.11
CA CYS A 41 -28.69 -7.67 -16.99
C CYS A 41 -29.28 -6.48 -17.76
N PRO A 42 -30.61 -6.44 -17.99
CA PRO A 42 -31.25 -5.36 -18.71
C PRO A 42 -30.91 -3.95 -18.20
N ILE A 43 -30.71 -3.77 -16.88
CA ILE A 43 -30.39 -2.46 -16.29
C ILE A 43 -29.00 -1.98 -16.73
N CYS A 44 -27.96 -2.82 -16.54
CA CYS A 44 -26.59 -2.44 -16.90
C CYS A 44 -26.34 -2.44 -18.42
N LEU A 45 -27.20 -3.12 -19.19
CA LEU A 45 -27.23 -3.03 -20.66
C LEU A 45 -28.09 -1.88 -21.19
N GLY A 46 -28.70 -1.07 -20.31
CA GLY A 46 -29.49 0.09 -20.71
C GLY A 46 -30.75 -0.25 -21.53
N HIS A 47 -31.38 -1.40 -21.28
CA HIS A 47 -32.61 -1.77 -21.99
C HIS A 47 -33.75 -0.79 -21.69
N PRO A 48 -34.64 -0.53 -22.68
CA PRO A 48 -35.82 0.32 -22.48
C PRO A 48 -36.69 -0.15 -21.31
N GLY A 49 -37.14 0.80 -20.47
CA GLY A 49 -38.04 0.54 -19.34
C GLY A 49 -37.36 0.05 -18.06
N THR A 50 -36.02 -0.01 -18.02
CA THR A 50 -35.28 -0.39 -16.81
C THR A 50 -34.96 0.81 -15.92
N LEU A 51 -34.80 0.59 -14.62
CA LEU A 51 -34.50 1.64 -13.64
C LEU A 51 -33.31 1.25 -12.74
N PRO A 52 -32.41 2.21 -12.40
CA PRO A 52 -31.30 1.99 -11.49
C PRO A 52 -31.73 1.88 -10.02
N VAL A 53 -31.04 1.06 -9.23
CA VAL A 53 -31.20 1.01 -7.77
C VAL A 53 -29.83 1.10 -7.10
N ALA A 54 -29.56 2.23 -6.44
CA ALA A 54 -28.26 2.52 -5.85
C ALA A 54 -27.83 1.51 -4.78
N ASN A 55 -26.55 1.14 -4.82
CA ASN A 55 -25.95 0.16 -3.93
C ASN A 55 -25.61 0.79 -2.55
N LYS A 56 -26.27 0.28 -1.51
CA LYS A 56 -26.06 0.73 -0.13
C LYS A 56 -24.62 0.53 0.35
N GLN A 57 -24.01 -0.62 0.04
CA GLN A 57 -22.64 -0.94 0.46
C GLN A 57 -21.63 0.03 -0.18
N ALA A 58 -21.77 0.32 -1.47
CA ALA A 58 -20.91 1.29 -2.17
C ALA A 58 -21.01 2.68 -1.54
N THR A 59 -22.23 3.10 -1.17
CA THR A 59 -22.50 4.38 -0.49
C THR A 59 -21.82 4.44 0.88
N GLU A 60 -22.01 3.41 1.71
CA GLU A 60 -21.40 3.33 3.05
C GLU A 60 -19.87 3.31 2.99
N TRP A 61 -19.29 2.58 2.04
CA TRP A 61 -17.83 2.52 1.84
C TRP A 61 -17.22 3.81 1.30
N THR A 62 -17.95 4.56 0.48
CA THR A 62 -17.49 5.88 0.03
C THR A 62 -17.49 6.88 1.18
N ILE A 63 -18.53 6.87 2.02
CA ILE A 63 -18.58 7.68 3.25
C ILE A 63 -17.46 7.26 4.21
N LEU A 64 -17.23 5.95 4.39
CA LEU A 64 -16.14 5.44 5.23
C LEU A 64 -14.77 5.92 4.74
N THR A 65 -14.56 5.95 3.42
CA THR A 65 -13.35 6.51 2.81
C THR A 65 -13.22 8.01 3.07
N GLY A 66 -14.32 8.75 2.97
CA GLY A 66 -14.34 10.17 3.33
C GLY A 66 -13.95 10.40 4.79
N LEU A 67 -14.51 9.63 5.72
CA LEU A 67 -14.16 9.71 7.14
C LEU A 67 -12.67 9.37 7.38
N ALA A 68 -12.14 8.36 6.68
CA ALA A 68 -10.73 8.00 6.76
C ALA A 68 -9.77 9.09 6.25
N LEU A 69 -10.26 9.96 5.36
CA LEU A 69 -9.53 11.08 4.77
C LEU A 69 -9.96 12.43 5.35
N ASN A 70 -10.55 12.42 6.55
CA ASN A 70 -10.99 13.60 7.28
C ASN A 70 -11.93 14.53 6.47
N CYS A 71 -12.67 13.99 5.50
CA CYS A 71 -13.65 14.74 4.72
C CYS A 71 -14.87 15.10 5.58
N LYS A 72 -15.49 16.23 5.25
CA LYS A 72 -16.88 16.50 5.61
C LYS A 72 -17.79 15.59 4.79
N ILE A 73 -18.87 15.11 5.42
CA ILE A 73 -19.88 14.26 4.78
C ILE A 73 -21.12 15.10 4.52
N ASN A 74 -21.63 15.05 3.29
CA ASN A 74 -22.89 15.72 2.96
C ASN A 74 -24.06 14.97 3.59
N GLY A 75 -24.85 15.63 4.45
CA GLY A 75 -26.08 15.08 5.02
C GLY A 75 -27.19 14.85 3.98
N TYR A 76 -27.03 15.45 2.79
CA TYR A 76 -27.91 15.30 1.65
C TYR A 76 -27.08 15.21 0.37
N SER A 77 -27.27 14.16 -0.41
CA SER A 77 -26.49 13.88 -1.62
C SER A 77 -27.40 13.31 -2.71
N LYS A 78 -27.04 13.47 -3.98
CA LYS A 78 -27.83 12.99 -5.12
C LYS A 78 -26.94 12.45 -6.23
N PHE A 79 -27.54 11.68 -7.13
CA PHE A 79 -26.91 11.27 -8.37
C PHE A 79 -27.33 12.21 -9.51
N ASP A 80 -26.46 12.30 -10.51
CA ASP A 80 -26.59 13.12 -11.70
C ASP A 80 -26.24 12.29 -12.93
N ARG A 81 -26.78 12.66 -14.09
CA ARG A 81 -26.45 12.06 -15.37
C ARG A 81 -25.37 12.86 -16.08
N LYS A 82 -24.23 12.24 -16.34
CA LYS A 82 -23.15 12.74 -17.21
C LYS A 82 -23.37 12.21 -18.62
N HIS A 83 -23.86 13.04 -19.54
CA HIS A 83 -24.25 12.61 -20.89
C HIS A 83 -23.07 12.61 -21.85
N TYR A 84 -22.80 11.45 -22.45
CA TYR A 84 -21.89 11.33 -23.59
C TYR A 84 -22.16 10.00 -24.31
N PHE A 85 -21.92 9.99 -25.62
CA PHE A 85 -22.10 8.79 -26.44
C PHE A 85 -20.77 8.09 -26.60
N TYR A 86 -20.68 6.86 -26.13
CA TYR A 86 -19.54 5.99 -26.39
C TYR A 86 -19.98 4.51 -26.37
N PRO A 87 -19.40 3.62 -27.20
CA PRO A 87 -19.91 2.25 -27.34
C PRO A 87 -19.85 1.37 -26.08
N ASP A 88 -19.01 1.71 -25.10
CA ASP A 88 -18.94 1.02 -23.80
C ASP A 88 -19.96 1.52 -22.76
N LEU A 89 -20.71 2.57 -23.09
CA LEU A 89 -21.69 3.20 -22.22
C LEU A 89 -23.09 3.01 -22.80
N PRO A 90 -23.78 1.90 -22.46
CA PRO A 90 -25.01 1.51 -23.14
C PRO A 90 -26.18 2.49 -22.94
N LYS A 91 -26.18 3.23 -21.81
CA LYS A 91 -27.24 4.20 -21.48
C LYS A 91 -27.08 5.56 -22.18
N ALA A 92 -25.95 5.81 -22.85
CA ALA A 92 -25.55 7.13 -23.36
C ALA A 92 -25.47 8.25 -22.31
N TYR A 93 -25.50 7.88 -21.03
CA TYR A 93 -25.15 8.69 -19.88
C TYR A 93 -24.59 7.78 -18.78
N GLN A 94 -23.65 8.32 -18.03
CA GLN A 94 -23.08 7.68 -16.84
C GLN A 94 -23.75 8.31 -15.62
N ILE A 95 -24.28 7.47 -14.73
CA ILE A 95 -24.78 7.93 -13.43
C ILE A 95 -23.55 8.21 -12.54
N SER A 96 -23.42 9.47 -12.11
CA SER A 96 -22.31 9.99 -11.30
C SER A 96 -22.89 10.98 -10.27
N GLN A 97 -22.07 11.83 -9.65
CA GLN A 97 -22.54 12.94 -8.81
C GLN A 97 -21.84 14.22 -9.24
N TYR A 98 -22.55 15.34 -9.30
CA TYR A 98 -21.97 16.60 -9.77
C TYR A 98 -21.80 17.63 -8.65
N ASP A 99 -22.84 18.34 -8.26
CA ASP A 99 -22.80 19.45 -7.30
C ASP A 99 -22.87 19.00 -5.83
N LEU A 100 -23.44 17.82 -5.55
CA LEU A 100 -23.63 17.31 -4.18
C LEU A 100 -22.95 15.94 -3.98
N PRO A 101 -21.60 15.87 -3.99
CA PRO A 101 -20.85 14.62 -3.77
C PRO A 101 -21.10 14.06 -2.36
N LEU A 102 -20.75 12.80 -2.11
CA LEU A 102 -20.89 12.22 -0.77
C LEU A 102 -19.94 12.86 0.26
N CYS A 103 -18.69 13.12 -0.14
CA CYS A 103 -17.66 13.66 0.73
C CYS A 103 -16.99 14.88 0.08
N TYR A 104 -16.56 15.85 0.88
CA TYR A 104 -15.89 17.08 0.43
C TYR A 104 -14.97 17.63 1.53
N ASP A 105 -14.08 18.56 1.19
CA ASP A 105 -13.13 19.21 2.12
C ASP A 105 -12.39 18.21 3.03
N GLY A 106 -11.64 17.29 2.42
CA GLY A 106 -10.79 16.33 3.13
C GLY A 106 -9.31 16.68 3.08
N GLU A 107 -8.49 15.83 3.69
CA GLU A 107 -7.04 15.94 3.66
C GLU A 107 -6.35 14.59 3.90
N LEU A 108 -5.18 14.43 3.29
CA LEU A 108 -4.28 13.32 3.54
C LEU A 108 -2.86 13.84 3.78
N GLU A 109 -2.25 13.45 4.89
CA GLU A 109 -0.89 13.82 5.24
C GLU A 109 0.12 12.98 4.46
N ILE A 110 1.05 13.65 3.77
CA ILE A 110 2.18 13.04 3.05
C ILE A 110 3.45 13.76 3.48
N ASP A 111 4.38 13.03 4.11
CA ASP A 111 5.66 13.55 4.62
C ASP A 111 5.51 14.85 5.46
N GLY A 112 4.50 14.93 6.32
CA GLY A 112 4.24 16.11 7.17
C GLY A 112 3.56 17.29 6.45
N ARG A 113 3.14 17.13 5.19
CA ARG A 113 2.30 18.10 4.47
C ARG A 113 0.90 17.56 4.27
N GLN A 114 -0.10 18.38 4.59
CA GLN A 114 -1.49 18.08 4.27
C GLN A 114 -1.78 18.35 2.80
N ILE A 115 -2.23 17.33 2.08
CA ILE A 115 -2.72 17.43 0.71
C ILE A 115 -4.25 17.46 0.76
N SER A 116 -4.83 18.61 0.43
CA SER A 116 -6.27 18.81 0.48
C SER A 116 -7.00 18.03 -0.62
N ILE A 117 -8.16 17.49 -0.25
CA ILE A 117 -9.07 16.73 -1.11
C ILE A 117 -10.32 17.57 -1.32
N THR A 118 -10.64 17.85 -2.58
CA THR A 118 -11.84 18.61 -2.93
C THR A 118 -13.10 17.80 -2.67
N ARG A 119 -13.12 16.53 -3.13
CA ARG A 119 -14.33 15.69 -3.10
C ARG A 119 -14.04 14.21 -3.28
N ILE A 120 -14.98 13.40 -2.82
CA ILE A 120 -15.09 11.98 -3.13
C ILE A 120 -16.55 11.67 -3.47
N HIS A 121 -16.77 11.03 -4.62
CA HIS A 121 -18.12 10.74 -5.10
C HIS A 121 -18.22 9.39 -5.79
N LEU A 122 -19.46 8.93 -5.97
CA LEU A 122 -19.76 7.67 -6.64
C LEU A 122 -20.19 7.86 -8.08
N GLU A 123 -19.76 6.92 -8.91
CA GLU A 123 -20.24 6.74 -10.26
C GLU A 123 -20.29 5.24 -10.62
N GLU A 124 -20.81 4.95 -11.80
CA GLU A 124 -20.68 3.63 -12.41
C GLU A 124 -19.54 3.58 -13.42
N ASP A 125 -18.82 2.46 -13.46
CA ASP A 125 -17.81 2.22 -14.49
C ASP A 125 -18.45 1.85 -15.83
N THR A 126 -17.72 2.09 -16.91
CA THR A 126 -18.12 1.73 -18.27
C THR A 126 -17.71 0.30 -18.62
N GLY A 127 -18.25 -0.21 -19.74
CA GLY A 127 -17.77 -1.46 -20.34
C GLY A 127 -16.32 -1.38 -20.80
N LYS A 128 -15.84 -2.46 -21.42
CA LYS A 128 -14.51 -2.54 -22.03
C LYS A 128 -14.67 -2.58 -23.55
N LEU A 129 -13.91 -1.74 -24.26
CA LEU A 129 -13.72 -1.86 -25.70
C LEU A 129 -12.37 -2.49 -26.00
N THR A 130 -12.37 -3.45 -26.91
CA THR A 130 -11.15 -4.03 -27.49
C THR A 130 -11.15 -3.74 -28.98
N HIS A 131 -10.02 -3.24 -29.49
CA HIS A 131 -9.80 -2.96 -30.91
C HIS A 131 -8.80 -3.99 -31.46
N PRO A 132 -9.26 -5.09 -32.08
CA PRO A 132 -8.35 -6.12 -32.56
C PRO A 132 -7.45 -5.59 -33.68
N ALA A 133 -6.16 -5.93 -33.63
CA ALA A 133 -5.20 -5.46 -34.63
C ALA A 133 -5.59 -5.91 -36.04
N GLY A 134 -5.55 -4.99 -37.00
CA GLY A 134 -5.88 -5.27 -38.41
C GLY A 134 -7.37 -5.52 -38.68
N LYS A 135 -8.25 -5.19 -37.73
CA LYS A 135 -9.71 -5.25 -37.90
C LYS A 135 -10.30 -3.84 -37.95
N ASP A 136 -11.41 -3.69 -38.66
CA ASP A 136 -12.20 -2.47 -38.82
C ASP A 136 -13.38 -2.38 -37.86
N TYR A 137 -13.46 -3.29 -36.89
CA TYR A 137 -14.49 -3.34 -35.85
C TYR A 137 -13.89 -3.33 -34.45
N SER A 138 -14.74 -3.01 -33.47
CA SER A 138 -14.43 -3.05 -32.04
C SER A 138 -15.34 -4.04 -31.35
N LEU A 139 -14.83 -4.70 -30.31
CA LEU A 139 -15.59 -5.64 -29.48
C LEU A 139 -15.94 -4.97 -28.15
N ALA A 140 -17.21 -5.04 -27.77
CA ALA A 140 -17.69 -4.49 -26.50
C ALA A 140 -17.99 -5.62 -25.51
N ASP A 141 -17.45 -5.48 -24.30
CA ASP A 141 -17.73 -6.33 -23.15
C ASP A 141 -18.32 -5.49 -22.00
N PHE A 142 -19.57 -5.78 -21.64
CA PHE A 142 -20.33 -5.08 -20.62
C PHE A 142 -20.28 -5.75 -19.24
N ASN A 143 -19.43 -6.77 -19.06
CA ASN A 143 -19.21 -7.39 -17.74
C ASN A 143 -18.88 -6.34 -16.66
N ARG A 144 -18.04 -5.35 -16.99
CA ARG A 144 -17.65 -4.25 -16.08
C ARG A 144 -18.69 -3.14 -15.97
N ALA A 145 -19.54 -2.96 -17.00
CA ALA A 145 -20.50 -1.85 -17.05
C ALA A 145 -21.43 -1.87 -15.82
N GLY A 146 -21.51 -0.76 -15.11
CA GLY A 146 -22.30 -0.64 -13.88
C GLY A 146 -21.55 -0.98 -12.59
N ALA A 147 -20.27 -1.37 -12.64
CA ALA A 147 -19.47 -1.60 -11.44
C ALA A 147 -19.35 -0.31 -10.60
N PRO A 148 -19.38 -0.36 -9.25
CA PRO A 148 -19.24 0.84 -8.44
C PRO A 148 -17.83 1.40 -8.52
N LEU A 149 -17.76 2.68 -8.85
CA LEU A 149 -16.52 3.41 -9.03
C LEU A 149 -16.56 4.65 -8.15
N MET A 150 -15.54 4.82 -7.33
CA MET A 150 -15.36 5.97 -6.45
C MET A 150 -14.30 6.88 -7.06
N GLU A 151 -14.63 8.15 -7.27
CA GLU A 151 -13.69 9.15 -7.79
C GLU A 151 -13.32 10.14 -6.67
N LEU A 152 -12.02 10.21 -6.37
CA LEU A 152 -11.39 11.19 -5.49
C LEU A 152 -10.71 12.26 -6.33
N VAL A 153 -10.99 13.52 -6.01
CA VAL A 153 -10.32 14.68 -6.64
C VAL A 153 -9.59 15.48 -5.58
N THR A 154 -8.30 15.71 -5.82
CA THR A 154 -7.46 16.55 -4.95
C THR A 154 -7.50 18.01 -5.37
N GLU A 155 -7.23 18.90 -4.42
CA GLU A 155 -6.88 20.29 -4.73
C GLU A 155 -5.54 20.34 -5.49
N PRO A 156 -5.31 21.37 -6.34
CA PRO A 156 -4.08 21.49 -7.11
C PRO A 156 -2.93 22.04 -6.24
N VAL A 157 -2.53 21.30 -5.20
CA VAL A 157 -1.53 21.70 -4.19
C VAL A 157 -0.28 20.81 -4.17
N ILE A 158 -0.27 19.75 -4.97
CA ILE A 158 0.86 18.84 -5.11
C ILE A 158 1.93 19.51 -5.99
N LYS A 159 3.19 19.42 -5.55
CA LYS A 159 4.31 20.16 -6.15
C LYS A 159 5.35 19.28 -6.84
N THR A 160 5.37 17.98 -6.55
CA THR A 160 6.39 17.07 -7.09
C THR A 160 5.79 15.73 -7.52
N ALA A 161 6.46 15.08 -8.47
CA ALA A 161 6.12 13.73 -8.91
C ALA A 161 6.17 12.70 -7.77
N ALA A 162 7.16 12.83 -6.89
CA ALA A 162 7.33 11.97 -5.71
C ALA A 162 6.17 12.14 -4.71
N GLU A 163 5.73 13.38 -4.44
CA GLU A 163 4.58 13.67 -3.58
C GLU A 163 3.28 13.10 -4.16
N ALA A 164 3.07 13.22 -5.48
CA ALA A 164 1.92 12.61 -6.16
C ALA A 164 1.91 11.07 -6.04
N LYS A 165 3.07 10.44 -6.26
CA LYS A 165 3.22 8.98 -6.13
C LYS A 165 2.93 8.52 -4.70
N LYS A 166 3.51 9.18 -3.70
CA LYS A 166 3.27 8.87 -2.28
C LYS A 166 1.80 9.05 -1.91
N PHE A 167 1.15 10.11 -2.37
CA PHE A 167 -0.29 10.31 -2.18
C PHE A 167 -1.10 9.11 -2.70
N CYS A 168 -0.85 8.68 -3.94
CA CYS A 168 -1.53 7.51 -4.51
C CYS A 168 -1.25 6.22 -3.72
N GLN A 169 -0.02 6.00 -3.24
CA GLN A 169 0.35 4.83 -2.44
C GLN A 169 -0.34 4.84 -1.06
N SER A 170 -0.32 5.96 -0.36
CA SER A 170 -0.99 6.12 0.93
C SER A 170 -2.51 5.99 0.80
N TYR A 171 -3.10 6.52 -0.28
CA TYR A 171 -4.51 6.34 -0.56
C TYR A 171 -4.85 4.86 -0.82
N GLN A 172 -4.06 4.16 -1.65
CA GLN A 172 -4.22 2.71 -1.86
C GLN A 172 -4.15 1.93 -0.54
N GLN A 173 -3.17 2.24 0.31
CA GLN A 173 -2.99 1.59 1.60
C GLN A 173 -4.22 1.77 2.50
N ILE A 174 -4.78 2.98 2.56
CA ILE A 174 -6.02 3.26 3.29
C ILE A 174 -7.18 2.40 2.75
N LEU A 175 -7.38 2.37 1.43
CA LEU A 175 -8.46 1.58 0.82
C LEU A 175 -8.37 0.08 1.15
N ARG A 176 -7.16 -0.47 1.17
CA ARG A 176 -6.89 -1.85 1.57
C ARG A 176 -7.14 -2.10 3.05
N TYR A 177 -6.77 -1.14 3.91
CA TYR A 177 -7.05 -1.19 5.34
C TYR A 177 -8.54 -1.14 5.67
N LEU A 178 -9.30 -0.38 4.88
CA LEU A 178 -10.76 -0.35 4.97
C LEU A 178 -11.41 -1.62 4.40
N GLU A 179 -10.64 -2.48 3.72
CA GLU A 179 -11.09 -3.71 3.07
C GLU A 179 -12.21 -3.47 2.03
N ILE A 180 -12.18 -2.31 1.36
CA ILE A 180 -13.20 -1.90 0.38
C ILE A 180 -12.75 -2.03 -1.08
N SER A 181 -11.44 -2.10 -1.32
CA SER A 181 -10.83 -2.30 -2.63
C SER A 181 -9.39 -2.80 -2.47
N GLU A 182 -8.95 -3.69 -3.35
CA GLU A 182 -7.54 -4.03 -3.50
C GLU A 182 -6.77 -2.90 -4.21
N ALA A 183 -7.49 -2.02 -4.92
CA ALA A 183 -6.98 -0.84 -5.60
C ALA A 183 -5.71 -1.12 -6.44
N ASP A 184 -5.65 -2.29 -7.07
CA ASP A 184 -4.54 -2.71 -7.91
C ASP A 184 -4.57 -1.97 -9.25
N MET A 185 -3.57 -1.12 -9.49
CA MET A 185 -3.47 -0.36 -10.73
C MET A 185 -3.18 -1.23 -11.95
N GLU A 186 -2.43 -2.33 -11.80
CA GLU A 186 -2.08 -3.22 -12.91
C GLU A 186 -3.32 -3.98 -13.41
N LYS A 187 -4.24 -4.31 -12.48
CA LYS A 187 -5.55 -4.86 -12.79
C LYS A 187 -6.59 -3.80 -13.20
N GLY A 188 -6.24 -2.51 -13.17
CA GLY A 188 -7.13 -1.40 -13.50
C GLY A 188 -8.21 -1.08 -12.47
N GLN A 189 -8.10 -1.64 -11.25
CA GLN A 189 -9.01 -1.37 -10.13
C GLN A 189 -8.78 0.04 -9.55
N MET A 190 -7.57 0.58 -9.72
CA MET A 190 -7.24 1.97 -9.41
C MET A 190 -6.65 2.65 -10.64
N ARG A 191 -7.16 3.83 -10.98
CA ARG A 191 -6.70 4.63 -12.13
C ARG A 191 -6.40 6.04 -11.65
N CYS A 192 -5.29 6.62 -12.08
CA CYS A 192 -4.93 7.99 -11.74
C CYS A 192 -4.78 8.82 -13.01
N GLU A 193 -5.43 9.98 -13.00
CA GLU A 193 -5.28 11.00 -14.03
C GLU A 193 -4.63 12.24 -13.40
N VAL A 194 -3.61 12.77 -14.07
CA VAL A 194 -2.80 13.87 -13.55
C VAL A 194 -3.16 15.15 -14.28
N ASN A 195 -3.59 16.17 -13.55
CA ASN A 195 -3.76 17.52 -14.05
C ASN A 195 -2.51 18.34 -13.67
N LEU A 196 -1.74 18.80 -14.65
CA LEU A 196 -0.47 19.51 -14.44
C LEU A 196 -0.45 20.87 -15.12
N SER A 197 0.05 21.88 -14.42
CA SER A 197 0.32 23.20 -14.98
C SER A 197 1.59 23.81 -14.36
N LEU A 198 2.41 24.46 -15.20
CA LEU A 198 3.57 25.23 -14.76
C LEU A 198 3.23 26.71 -14.68
N GLN A 199 3.49 27.40 -13.57
CA GLN A 199 3.20 28.83 -13.43
C GLN A 199 4.47 29.63 -13.13
N GLU A 200 4.58 30.84 -13.67
CA GLU A 200 5.78 31.67 -13.47
C GLU A 200 5.87 32.16 -12.01
N GLN A 201 7.01 31.91 -11.36
CA GLN A 201 7.21 32.28 -9.95
C GLN A 201 6.92 33.76 -9.68
N GLY A 202 6.15 34.02 -8.62
CA GLY A 202 5.78 35.38 -8.21
C GLY A 202 4.71 36.07 -9.07
N LYS A 203 4.16 35.39 -10.09
CA LYS A 203 3.08 35.90 -10.95
C LYS A 203 1.71 35.31 -10.64
N TRP A 204 1.63 34.41 -9.68
CA TRP A 204 0.39 33.75 -9.26
C TRP A 204 0.38 33.56 -7.73
N LYS A 205 -0.79 33.29 -7.16
CA LYS A 205 -0.96 32.95 -5.74
C LYS A 205 -2.13 31.99 -5.54
N TYR A 206 -2.12 31.29 -4.41
CA TYR A 206 -3.32 30.65 -3.89
C TYR A 206 -4.23 31.67 -3.22
N GLU A 207 -5.52 31.60 -3.52
CA GLU A 207 -6.61 32.26 -2.79
C GLU A 207 -7.39 31.19 -2.02
N GLY A 208 -7.65 31.42 -0.74
CA GLY A 208 -8.33 30.43 0.12
C GLY A 208 -7.55 29.12 0.30
N GLY A 209 -6.23 29.12 0.07
CA GLY A 209 -5.35 27.97 0.27
C GLY A 209 -5.16 27.06 -0.95
N CYS A 210 -6.13 26.98 -1.86
CA CYS A 210 -6.10 26.02 -2.98
C CYS A 210 -6.44 26.62 -4.36
N LYS A 211 -7.15 27.75 -4.43
CA LYS A 211 -7.56 28.35 -5.72
C LYS A 211 -6.42 29.13 -6.37
N ILE A 212 -5.99 28.72 -7.54
CA ILE A 212 -4.92 29.39 -8.29
C ILE A 212 -5.47 30.69 -8.89
N LYS A 213 -4.81 31.83 -8.60
CA LYS A 213 -5.14 33.13 -9.18
C LYS A 213 -3.90 33.84 -9.74
N PRO A 214 -4.02 34.57 -10.86
CA PRO A 214 -2.95 35.42 -11.35
C PRO A 214 -2.74 36.65 -10.45
N ILE A 215 -1.52 37.18 -10.46
CA ILE A 215 -1.16 38.46 -9.85
C ILE A 215 -1.06 39.50 -10.98
N GLY A 216 -1.82 40.59 -10.86
CA GLY A 216 -1.87 41.64 -11.88
C GLY A 216 -2.48 41.12 -13.19
N ASN A 217 -1.86 41.48 -14.32
CA ASN A 217 -2.32 41.12 -15.67
C ASN A 217 -1.73 39.79 -16.19
N TYR A 218 -1.15 38.96 -15.31
CA TYR A 218 -0.60 37.68 -15.70
C TYR A 218 -1.71 36.75 -16.21
N ILE A 219 -1.44 36.04 -17.30
CA ILE A 219 -2.33 35.00 -17.82
C ILE A 219 -1.76 33.67 -17.36
N LEU A 220 -2.53 32.93 -16.56
CA LEU A 220 -2.12 31.61 -16.10
C LEU A 220 -1.88 30.69 -17.30
N ASN A 221 -0.80 29.91 -17.23
CA ASN A 221 -0.58 28.86 -18.22
C ASN A 221 -1.71 27.82 -18.15
N PRO A 222 -2.12 27.24 -19.30
CA PRO A 222 -3.16 26.21 -19.32
C PRO A 222 -2.71 24.94 -18.59
N LYS A 223 -3.69 24.12 -18.19
CA LYS A 223 -3.43 22.79 -17.65
C LYS A 223 -3.37 21.73 -18.74
N VAL A 224 -2.57 20.71 -18.51
CA VAL A 224 -2.54 19.47 -19.29
C VAL A 224 -3.08 18.34 -18.43
N GLU A 225 -3.95 17.53 -18.98
CA GLU A 225 -4.51 16.35 -18.33
C GLU A 225 -3.85 15.10 -18.93
N VAL A 226 -3.16 14.32 -18.11
CA VAL A 226 -2.48 13.09 -18.52
C VAL A 226 -3.28 11.88 -18.05
N LYS A 227 -3.77 11.10 -19.02
CA LYS A 227 -4.53 9.86 -18.83
C LYS A 227 -3.69 8.62 -19.13
N ASN A 228 -4.28 7.44 -18.94
CA ASN A 228 -3.69 6.12 -19.23
C ASN A 228 -2.45 5.81 -18.38
N ILE A 229 -2.54 6.06 -17.06
CA ILE A 229 -1.46 5.79 -16.11
C ILE A 229 -1.83 4.55 -15.30
N GLY A 230 -1.13 3.43 -15.56
CA GLY A 230 -1.43 2.11 -15.00
C GLY A 230 -0.56 1.66 -13.83
N SER A 231 0.36 2.49 -13.33
CA SER A 231 1.16 2.17 -12.14
C SER A 231 1.64 3.42 -11.41
N PHE A 232 1.99 3.30 -10.13
CA PHE A 232 2.57 4.40 -9.35
C PHE A 232 3.89 4.92 -9.95
N ARG A 233 4.70 4.03 -10.53
CA ARG A 233 5.93 4.43 -11.24
C ARG A 233 5.60 5.23 -12.51
N SER A 234 4.51 4.87 -13.19
CA SER A 234 4.03 5.58 -14.37
C SER A 234 3.50 6.97 -14.01
N VAL A 235 2.86 7.16 -12.84
CA VAL A 235 2.44 8.48 -12.33
C VAL A 235 3.64 9.42 -12.23
N GLU A 236 4.69 8.97 -11.53
CA GLU A 236 5.91 9.75 -11.32
C GLU A 236 6.58 10.12 -12.65
N ARG A 237 6.80 9.13 -13.52
CA ARG A 237 7.44 9.33 -14.84
C ARG A 237 6.62 10.24 -15.76
N ALA A 238 5.29 10.11 -15.74
CA ALA A 238 4.41 10.94 -16.55
C ALA A 238 4.48 12.42 -16.13
N ILE A 239 4.47 12.68 -14.82
CA ILE A 239 4.64 14.03 -14.27
C ILE A 239 6.00 14.60 -14.64
N GLU A 240 7.09 13.86 -14.39
CA GLU A 240 8.46 14.32 -14.69
C GLU A 240 8.64 14.66 -16.18
N TYR A 241 8.13 13.79 -17.06
CA TYR A 241 8.16 14.03 -18.49
C TYR A 241 7.40 15.30 -18.87
N GLU A 242 6.20 15.49 -18.31
CA GLU A 242 5.35 16.62 -18.65
C GLU A 242 5.92 17.94 -18.10
N ILE A 243 6.52 17.95 -16.91
CA ILE A 243 7.27 19.10 -16.39
C ILE A 243 8.38 19.48 -17.37
N LYS A 244 9.19 18.49 -17.80
CA LYS A 244 10.30 18.73 -18.74
C LYS A 244 9.78 19.28 -20.06
N ARG A 245 8.74 18.67 -20.65
CA ARG A 245 8.15 19.09 -21.93
C ARG A 245 7.60 20.51 -21.87
N GLN A 246 6.85 20.85 -20.82
CA GLN A 246 6.27 22.18 -20.67
C GLN A 246 7.38 23.22 -20.45
N THR A 247 8.38 22.90 -19.63
CA THR A 247 9.55 23.77 -19.39
C THR A 247 10.30 24.06 -20.69
N GLU A 248 10.58 23.04 -21.50
CA GLU A 248 11.27 23.21 -22.78
C GLU A 248 10.45 24.03 -23.79
N THR A 249 9.13 23.83 -23.81
CA THR A 249 8.22 24.62 -24.65
C THR A 249 8.26 26.09 -24.27
N LEU A 250 8.13 26.39 -22.98
CA LEU A 250 8.15 27.75 -22.45
C LEU A 250 9.52 28.41 -22.62
N ALA A 251 10.61 27.68 -22.40
CA ALA A 251 11.98 28.19 -22.57
C ALA A 251 12.30 28.58 -24.02
N LYS A 252 11.66 27.93 -25.00
CA LYS A 252 11.76 28.26 -26.43
C LYS A 252 10.82 29.40 -26.85
N GLY A 253 10.07 29.99 -25.93
CA GLY A 253 9.05 31.01 -26.23
C GLY A 253 7.78 30.44 -26.88
N GLY A 254 7.59 29.11 -26.84
CA GLY A 254 6.38 28.45 -27.32
C GLY A 254 5.19 28.69 -26.40
N LYS A 255 3.98 28.53 -26.94
CA LYS A 255 2.74 28.61 -26.16
C LYS A 255 2.28 27.22 -25.77
N LEU A 256 1.90 27.06 -24.49
CA LEU A 256 1.20 25.87 -24.04
C LEU A 256 -0.28 25.98 -24.46
N VAL A 257 -0.90 24.82 -24.73
CA VAL A 257 -2.32 24.69 -25.04
C VAL A 257 -2.96 23.72 -24.06
N GLN A 258 -4.25 23.89 -23.80
CA GLN A 258 -4.99 22.94 -22.98
C GLN A 258 -5.28 21.69 -23.82
N GLU A 259 -4.76 20.56 -23.37
CA GLU A 259 -4.87 19.28 -24.09
C GLU A 259 -4.97 18.11 -23.13
N THR A 260 -5.63 17.05 -23.61
CA THR A 260 -5.61 15.75 -22.95
C THR A 260 -4.57 14.89 -23.66
N ARG A 261 -3.62 14.38 -22.87
CA ARG A 261 -2.50 13.55 -23.34
C ARG A 261 -2.59 12.16 -22.72
N GLY A 262 -2.14 11.15 -23.44
CA GLY A 262 -2.01 9.78 -22.93
C GLY A 262 -0.56 9.47 -22.59
N TRP A 263 -0.32 8.82 -21.45
CA TRP A 263 0.97 8.23 -21.13
C TRP A 263 1.23 6.97 -21.96
N ASN A 264 2.41 6.88 -22.58
CA ASN A 264 2.89 5.67 -23.25
C ASN A 264 4.10 5.12 -22.49
N ASP A 265 3.91 4.02 -21.77
CA ASP A 265 4.94 3.49 -20.88
C ASP A 265 6.18 2.97 -21.64
N ASN A 266 5.95 2.31 -22.79
CA ASN A 266 6.99 1.76 -23.65
C ASN A 266 7.92 2.84 -24.20
N ARG A 267 7.37 4.00 -24.57
CA ARG A 267 8.14 5.13 -25.10
C ARG A 267 8.65 6.06 -24.00
N GLY A 268 8.04 6.02 -22.81
CA GLY A 268 8.33 6.95 -21.73
C GLY A 268 7.96 8.40 -22.07
N THR A 269 6.88 8.62 -22.84
CA THR A 269 6.48 9.93 -23.34
C THR A 269 4.97 10.13 -23.22
N THR A 270 4.52 11.38 -23.03
CA THR A 270 3.10 11.76 -23.22
C THR A 270 2.81 12.04 -24.70
N VAL A 271 1.69 11.53 -25.21
CA VAL A 271 1.22 11.75 -26.60
C VAL A 271 -0.08 12.53 -26.56
N SER A 272 -0.22 13.57 -27.38
CA SER A 272 -1.48 14.33 -27.49
C SER A 272 -2.56 13.43 -28.07
N GLN A 273 -3.71 13.33 -27.39
CA GLN A 273 -4.85 12.55 -27.86
C GLN A 273 -5.94 13.46 -28.43
N ARG A 274 -6.19 14.60 -27.77
CA ARG A 274 -7.22 15.56 -28.17
C ARG A 274 -6.82 16.96 -27.70
N SER A 275 -6.90 17.95 -28.60
CA SER A 275 -6.96 19.37 -28.23
C SER A 275 -8.36 19.69 -27.72
N LYS A 276 -8.48 20.29 -26.53
CA LYS A 276 -9.77 20.72 -25.98
C LYS A 276 -10.19 22.04 -26.65
N GLU A 277 -10.50 22.02 -27.95
CA GLU A 277 -11.13 23.16 -28.63
C GLU A 277 -12.64 23.26 -28.32
N GLU A 278 -13.25 22.19 -27.81
CA GLU A 278 -14.61 22.19 -27.28
C GLU A 278 -14.60 21.64 -25.85
N ALA A 279 -14.96 22.47 -24.86
CA ALA A 279 -15.31 21.95 -23.54
C ALA A 279 -16.54 21.06 -23.72
N HIS A 280 -16.42 19.76 -23.42
CA HIS A 280 -17.55 18.85 -23.55
C HIS A 280 -18.67 19.28 -22.60
N ASP A 281 -19.78 19.75 -23.17
CA ASP A 281 -21.01 19.96 -22.43
C ASP A 281 -21.64 18.58 -22.13
N TYR A 282 -21.26 18.03 -20.98
CA TYR A 282 -21.80 16.77 -20.47
C TYR A 282 -23.27 16.88 -20.03
N ARG A 283 -23.89 18.08 -20.10
CA ARG A 283 -25.31 18.31 -19.78
C ARG A 283 -25.71 17.63 -18.47
N TYR A 284 -24.94 17.89 -17.42
CA TYR A 284 -25.21 17.36 -16.09
C TYR A 284 -26.59 17.83 -15.62
N PHE A 285 -27.42 16.88 -15.17
CA PHE A 285 -28.64 17.18 -14.45
C PHE A 285 -28.96 16.06 -13.45
N PRO A 286 -29.74 16.35 -12.38
CA PRO A 286 -30.11 15.36 -11.37
C PRO A 286 -30.79 14.13 -11.98
N ASP A 287 -30.34 12.93 -11.62
CA ASP A 287 -30.98 11.70 -12.12
C ASP A 287 -32.38 11.55 -11.48
N PRO A 288 -33.47 11.60 -12.26
CA PRO A 288 -34.82 11.51 -11.73
C PRO A 288 -35.18 10.10 -11.26
N ASP A 289 -34.47 9.08 -11.72
CA ASP A 289 -34.76 7.68 -11.43
C ASP A 289 -34.13 7.22 -10.10
N VAL A 290 -33.12 7.95 -9.61
CA VAL A 290 -32.48 7.68 -8.33
C VAL A 290 -32.86 8.78 -7.32
N SER A 291 -33.64 8.41 -6.33
CA SER A 291 -34.03 9.35 -5.27
C SER A 291 -32.80 9.91 -4.53
N PRO A 292 -32.83 11.20 -4.14
CA PRO A 292 -31.78 11.77 -3.30
C PRO A 292 -31.60 11.01 -1.99
N MET A 293 -30.36 10.96 -1.51
CA MET A 293 -29.95 10.27 -0.30
C MET A 293 -29.91 11.27 0.87
N ALA A 294 -30.65 10.95 1.94
CA ALA A 294 -30.53 11.63 3.21
C ALA A 294 -29.63 10.81 4.15
N ILE A 295 -28.47 11.36 4.48
CA ILE A 295 -27.48 10.74 5.37
C ILE A 295 -27.71 11.26 6.78
N GLY A 296 -28.61 10.60 7.51
CA GLY A 296 -28.95 10.96 8.88
C GLY A 296 -27.81 10.63 9.88
N ALA A 297 -27.82 11.32 11.02
CA ALA A 297 -26.78 11.20 12.05
C ALA A 297 -26.57 9.76 12.55
N ASP A 298 -27.66 9.00 12.76
CA ASP A 298 -27.58 7.61 13.23
C ASP A 298 -26.90 6.68 12.19
N TRP A 299 -27.19 6.91 10.90
CA TRP A 299 -26.57 6.13 9.83
C TRP A 299 -25.08 6.48 9.73
N LEU A 300 -24.72 7.76 9.78
CA LEU A 300 -23.34 8.21 9.77
C LEU A 300 -22.55 7.64 10.96
N LYS A 301 -23.11 7.68 12.17
CA LYS A 301 -22.48 7.12 13.37
C LYS A 301 -22.21 5.62 13.23
N LYS A 302 -23.15 4.87 12.63
CA LYS A 302 -22.97 3.44 12.37
C LYS A 302 -21.85 3.16 11.35
N ILE A 303 -21.69 4.03 10.35
CA ILE A 303 -20.57 3.90 9.40
C ILE A 303 -19.25 4.21 10.12
N GLN A 304 -19.22 5.26 10.94
CA GLN A 304 -18.03 5.67 11.69
C GLN A 304 -17.53 4.59 12.66
N THR A 305 -18.41 3.80 13.29
CA THR A 305 -18.00 2.68 14.16
C THR A 305 -17.27 1.56 13.42
N ASN A 306 -17.36 1.51 12.09
CA ASN A 306 -16.66 0.53 11.27
C ASN A 306 -15.29 1.04 10.78
N LEU A 307 -14.90 2.28 11.12
CA LEU A 307 -13.60 2.83 10.74
C LEU A 307 -12.50 2.16 11.59
N PRO A 308 -11.61 1.35 10.99
CA PRO A 308 -10.51 0.77 11.72
C PRO A 308 -9.45 1.82 12.05
N GLU A 309 -8.50 1.46 12.92
CA GLU A 309 -7.27 2.22 13.07
C GLU A 309 -6.51 2.26 11.72
N LEU A 310 -6.31 3.47 11.19
CA LEU A 310 -5.65 3.69 9.90
C LEU A 310 -4.14 3.44 9.99
N PRO A 311 -3.46 3.16 8.86
CA PRO A 311 -2.04 2.81 8.83
C PRO A 311 -1.15 3.84 9.54
N GLN A 312 -1.39 5.14 9.30
CA GLN A 312 -0.58 6.22 9.88
C GLN A 312 -0.72 6.28 11.40
N ALA A 313 -1.95 6.16 11.92
CA ALA A 313 -2.22 6.10 13.35
C ALA A 313 -1.58 4.85 13.97
N LYS A 314 -1.73 3.69 13.31
CA LYS A 314 -1.15 2.43 13.74
C LYS A 314 0.38 2.48 13.76
N LYS A 315 1.02 3.12 12.76
CA LYS A 315 2.47 3.34 12.72
C LYS A 315 2.96 4.15 13.93
N ILE A 316 2.26 5.25 14.26
CA ILE A 316 2.57 6.08 15.43
C ILE A 316 2.45 5.24 16.70
N ARG A 317 1.37 4.47 16.85
CA ARG A 317 1.14 3.61 18.00
C ARG A 317 2.20 2.52 18.15
N PHE A 318 2.57 1.83 17.07
CA PHE A 318 3.62 0.80 17.08
C PHE A 318 4.96 1.34 17.58
N ARG A 319 5.29 2.59 17.23
CA ARG A 319 6.49 3.26 17.74
C ARG A 319 6.37 3.62 19.22
N GLN A 320 5.24 4.18 19.63
CA GLN A 320 5.05 4.71 20.98
C GLN A 320 4.81 3.63 22.04
N GLU A 321 3.98 2.63 21.72
CA GLU A 321 3.57 1.59 22.68
C GLU A 321 4.49 0.37 22.66
N TYR A 322 5.02 -0.02 21.49
CA TYR A 322 5.84 -1.23 21.37
C TYR A 322 7.33 -0.93 21.22
N GLY A 323 7.72 0.31 20.88
CA GLY A 323 9.13 0.68 20.71
C GLY A 323 9.74 0.23 19.38
N PHE A 324 8.92 -0.05 18.35
CA PHE A 324 9.42 -0.28 17.00
C PHE A 324 10.13 0.96 16.45
N SER A 325 11.16 0.75 15.61
CA SER A 325 11.78 1.85 14.87
C SER A 325 10.81 2.42 13.83
N ASP A 326 11.06 3.63 13.31
CA ASP A 326 10.20 4.19 12.26
C ASP A 326 10.17 3.32 11.00
N TYR A 327 11.31 2.71 10.66
CA TYR A 327 11.46 1.78 9.56
C TYR A 327 10.64 0.50 9.77
N ASP A 328 10.76 -0.14 10.94
CA ASP A 328 10.02 -1.37 11.23
C ASP A 328 8.52 -1.09 11.28
N ALA A 329 8.09 0.01 11.91
CA ALA A 329 6.69 0.37 12.01
C ALA A 329 6.08 0.65 10.62
N GLU A 330 6.79 1.31 9.71
CA GLU A 330 6.36 1.51 8.32
C GLU A 330 6.12 0.17 7.60
N ILE A 331 7.05 -0.78 7.73
CA ILE A 331 6.93 -2.09 7.07
C ILE A 331 5.79 -2.91 7.65
N LEU A 332 5.73 -3.01 8.98
CA LEU A 332 4.76 -3.85 9.69
C LEU A 332 3.33 -3.33 9.55
N THR A 333 3.16 -2.03 9.34
CA THR A 333 1.86 -1.40 9.06
C THR A 333 1.57 -1.23 7.57
N GLY A 334 2.44 -1.72 6.68
CA GLY A 334 2.22 -1.70 5.23
C GLY A 334 0.95 -2.45 4.81
N ASP A 335 0.63 -3.55 5.49
CA ASP A 335 -0.55 -4.37 5.27
C ASP A 335 -1.31 -4.60 6.58
N LYS A 336 -2.65 -4.55 6.53
CA LYS A 336 -3.49 -4.68 7.72
C LYS A 336 -3.35 -6.05 8.39
N ALA A 337 -3.29 -7.13 7.61
CA ALA A 337 -3.20 -8.47 8.18
C ALA A 337 -1.81 -8.72 8.81
N VAL A 338 -0.74 -8.15 8.24
CA VAL A 338 0.60 -8.17 8.84
C VAL A 338 0.62 -7.37 10.14
N ALA A 339 0.00 -6.20 10.16
CA ALA A 339 -0.08 -5.37 11.36
C ALA A 339 -0.86 -6.10 12.48
N ASP A 340 -2.05 -6.63 12.16
CA ASP A 340 -2.89 -7.36 13.10
C ASP A 340 -2.19 -8.64 13.62
N TYR A 341 -1.39 -9.32 12.78
CA TYR A 341 -0.56 -10.46 13.19
C TYR A 341 0.56 -10.01 14.15
N THR A 342 1.26 -8.93 13.82
CA THR A 342 2.35 -8.38 14.62
C THR A 342 1.89 -8.00 16.02
N GLU A 343 0.73 -7.36 16.15
CA GLU A 343 0.17 -7.01 17.46
C GLU A 343 -0.11 -8.24 18.32
N LYS A 344 -0.67 -9.29 17.71
CA LYS A 344 -0.89 -10.56 18.41
C LYS A 344 0.44 -11.18 18.82
N VAL A 345 1.46 -11.17 17.97
CA VAL A 345 2.81 -11.65 18.32
C VAL A 345 3.38 -10.89 19.51
N ILE A 346 3.26 -9.56 19.54
CA ILE A 346 3.72 -8.75 20.66
C ILE A 346 2.95 -9.08 21.95
N SER A 347 1.63 -9.29 21.86
CA SER A 347 0.80 -9.69 22.99
C SER A 347 1.24 -11.04 23.57
N GLU A 348 1.44 -12.06 22.73
CA GLU A 348 1.89 -13.39 23.16
C GLU A 348 3.34 -13.38 23.67
N LEU A 349 4.22 -12.63 22.99
CA LEU A 349 5.61 -12.47 23.41
C LEU A 349 5.71 -11.85 24.80
N ARG A 350 4.86 -10.87 25.12
CA ARG A 350 4.79 -10.30 26.46
C ARG A 350 4.49 -11.38 27.51
N ALA A 351 3.50 -12.24 27.26
CA ALA A 351 3.14 -13.32 28.18
C ALA A 351 4.29 -14.32 28.39
N TRP A 352 4.97 -14.71 27.31
CA TRP A 352 6.15 -15.59 27.38
C TRP A 352 7.29 -15.00 28.20
N VAL A 353 7.58 -13.72 27.97
CA VAL A 353 8.68 -13.01 28.61
C VAL A 353 8.43 -12.81 30.10
N GLU A 354 7.20 -12.46 30.48
CA GLU A 354 6.79 -12.34 31.89
C GLU A 354 6.86 -13.71 32.60
N THR A 355 6.47 -14.79 31.93
CA THR A 355 6.58 -16.16 32.44
C THR A 355 8.05 -16.59 32.65
N ASN A 356 8.95 -16.12 31.79
CA ASN A 356 10.40 -16.37 31.91
C ASN A 356 11.08 -15.46 32.94
N GLY A 357 10.32 -14.67 33.70
CA GLY A 357 10.82 -13.83 34.80
C GLY A 357 11.41 -12.49 34.37
N HIS A 358 11.21 -12.10 33.11
CA HIS A 358 11.64 -10.79 32.61
C HIS A 358 10.54 -9.75 32.80
N ASN A 359 10.94 -8.49 32.91
CA ASN A 359 10.02 -7.36 32.95
C ASN A 359 9.90 -6.72 31.55
N TRP A 360 8.71 -6.82 30.93
CA TRP A 360 8.41 -6.26 29.61
C TRP A 360 8.89 -4.81 29.46
N GLU A 361 8.57 -3.94 30.43
CA GLU A 361 8.89 -2.51 30.37
C GLU A 361 10.39 -2.25 30.21
N THR A 362 11.23 -3.14 30.74
CA THR A 362 12.68 -2.98 30.68
C THR A 362 13.31 -3.48 29.38
N ILE A 363 12.62 -4.34 28.63
CA ILE A 363 13.21 -5.04 27.48
C ILE A 363 12.40 -4.95 26.18
N HIS A 364 11.20 -4.37 26.21
CA HIS A 364 10.29 -4.29 25.07
C HIS A 364 10.95 -3.68 23.83
N ILE A 365 11.80 -2.66 23.97
CA ILE A 365 12.52 -2.06 22.82
C ILE A 365 13.43 -3.07 22.12
N LYS A 366 14.14 -3.93 22.89
CA LYS A 366 15.01 -4.96 22.31
C LYS A 366 14.17 -6.04 21.64
N LEU A 367 13.07 -6.43 22.26
CA LEU A 367 12.12 -7.41 21.71
C LEU A 367 11.45 -6.89 20.45
N ALA A 368 11.00 -5.63 20.42
CA ALA A 368 10.42 -5.00 19.24
C ALA A 368 11.41 -4.95 18.07
N LYS A 369 12.68 -4.63 18.32
CA LYS A 369 13.72 -4.71 17.29
C LYS A 369 13.89 -6.14 16.76
N LEU A 370 13.86 -7.14 17.65
CA LEU A 370 13.99 -8.54 17.28
C LEU A 370 12.78 -9.01 16.47
N THR A 371 11.56 -8.71 16.93
CA THR A 371 10.30 -8.98 16.24
C THR A 371 10.24 -8.26 14.90
N GLY A 372 10.65 -7.00 14.81
CA GLY A 372 10.67 -6.23 13.57
C GLY A 372 11.60 -6.84 12.52
N ASN A 373 12.76 -7.36 12.94
CA ASN A 373 13.65 -8.10 12.04
C ASN A 373 13.01 -9.41 11.55
N TRP A 374 12.49 -10.24 12.45
CA TRP A 374 11.93 -11.54 12.07
C TRP A 374 10.62 -11.44 11.28
N VAL A 375 9.73 -10.53 11.68
CA VAL A 375 8.46 -10.31 10.97
C VAL A 375 8.70 -9.47 9.71
N GLY A 376 9.40 -8.34 9.79
CA GLY A 376 9.55 -7.41 8.68
C GLY A 376 10.60 -7.80 7.64
N THR A 377 11.58 -8.64 7.98
CA THR A 377 12.64 -9.08 7.06
C THR A 377 12.54 -10.57 6.74
N GLU A 378 12.66 -11.43 7.76
CA GLU A 378 12.76 -12.88 7.53
C GLU A 378 11.44 -13.47 7.02
N LEU A 379 10.30 -13.17 7.65
CA LEU A 379 9.00 -13.67 7.19
C LEU A 379 8.65 -13.16 5.78
N PHE A 380 8.94 -11.89 5.48
CA PHE A 380 8.71 -11.33 4.14
C PHE A 380 9.58 -11.98 3.06
N LYS A 381 10.80 -12.42 3.39
CA LYS A 381 11.62 -13.21 2.48
C LYS A 381 10.90 -14.51 2.08
N TYR A 382 10.31 -15.22 3.03
CA TYR A 382 9.54 -16.43 2.75
C TYR A 382 8.26 -16.16 1.95
N PHE A 383 7.52 -15.08 2.26
CA PHE A 383 6.36 -14.66 1.45
C PHE A 383 6.75 -14.40 -0.01
N ASN A 384 7.88 -13.73 -0.24
CA ASN A 384 8.37 -13.44 -1.58
C ASN A 384 8.83 -14.71 -2.34
N GLU A 385 9.52 -15.63 -1.67
CA GLU A 385 9.99 -16.89 -2.25
C GLU A 385 8.85 -17.85 -2.60
N THR A 386 7.82 -17.92 -1.74
CA THR A 386 6.71 -18.89 -1.88
C THR A 386 5.44 -18.30 -2.49
N LYS A 387 5.40 -16.99 -2.74
CA LYS A 387 4.21 -16.25 -3.20
C LYS A 387 2.99 -16.48 -2.29
N THR A 388 3.24 -16.50 -0.99
CA THR A 388 2.21 -16.62 0.06
C THR A 388 2.06 -15.31 0.84
N ASP A 389 1.05 -15.23 1.68
CA ASP A 389 0.77 -14.10 2.54
C ASP A 389 0.58 -14.52 4.00
N VAL A 390 0.42 -13.53 4.88
CA VAL A 390 0.19 -13.75 6.31
C VAL A 390 -1.14 -14.47 6.60
N LYS A 391 -2.13 -14.37 5.70
CA LYS A 391 -3.44 -15.03 5.87
C LYS A 391 -3.32 -16.55 5.73
N ASN A 392 -2.31 -17.03 5.01
CA ASN A 392 -2.02 -18.46 4.81
C ASN A 392 -0.85 -18.97 5.68
N LEU A 393 -0.38 -18.16 6.64
CA LEU A 393 0.74 -18.51 7.49
C LEU A 393 0.36 -19.58 8.52
N LYS A 394 1.15 -20.65 8.62
CA LYS A 394 0.96 -21.73 9.61
C LYS A 394 1.50 -21.41 11.00
N ILE A 395 2.36 -20.39 11.10
CA ILE A 395 2.96 -19.96 12.35
C ILE A 395 1.94 -19.11 13.11
N THR A 396 1.42 -19.62 14.21
CA THR A 396 0.52 -18.87 15.08
C THR A 396 1.27 -17.72 15.77
N PRO A 397 0.56 -16.65 16.18
CA PRO A 397 1.20 -15.57 16.95
C PRO A 397 1.87 -16.05 18.23
N GLU A 398 1.28 -17.05 18.90
CA GLU A 398 1.81 -17.68 20.11
C GLU A 398 3.16 -18.35 19.86
N ASN A 399 3.23 -19.23 18.85
CA ASN A 399 4.47 -19.92 18.50
C ASN A 399 5.55 -18.94 18.02
N PHE A 400 5.16 -17.85 17.35
CA PHE A 400 6.10 -16.81 16.96
C PHE A 400 6.61 -16.04 18.20
N GLY A 401 5.73 -15.69 19.13
CA GLY A 401 6.09 -15.05 20.40
C GLY A 401 7.08 -15.90 21.20
N GLU A 402 6.81 -17.20 21.34
CA GLU A 402 7.73 -18.14 21.98
C GLU A 402 9.08 -18.20 21.25
N PHE A 403 9.06 -18.31 19.93
CA PHE A 403 10.28 -18.33 19.12
C PHE A 403 11.16 -17.10 19.36
N ILE A 404 10.56 -15.91 19.44
CA ILE A 404 11.30 -14.68 19.77
C ILE A 404 11.85 -14.73 21.21
N ALA A 405 11.09 -15.26 22.18
CA ALA A 405 11.55 -15.44 23.55
C ALA A 405 12.76 -16.40 23.62
N LEU A 406 12.74 -17.53 22.90
CA LEU A 406 13.86 -18.48 22.84
C LEU A 406 15.16 -17.82 22.32
N ILE A 407 15.05 -16.92 21.35
CA ILE A 407 16.19 -16.17 20.83
C ILE A 407 16.68 -15.16 21.87
N TYR A 408 15.76 -14.41 22.48
CA TYR A 408 16.10 -13.40 23.46
C TYR A 408 16.81 -14.01 24.68
N ASP A 409 16.34 -15.16 25.15
CA ASP A 409 16.92 -15.92 26.26
C ASP A 409 18.24 -16.64 25.90
N ASN A 410 18.71 -16.52 24.66
CA ASN A 410 19.87 -17.23 24.13
C ASN A 410 19.74 -18.76 24.20
N LYS A 411 18.52 -19.32 24.30
CA LYS A 411 18.30 -20.77 24.22
C LYS A 411 18.64 -21.32 22.84
N ILE A 412 18.55 -20.49 21.80
CA ILE A 412 18.96 -20.79 20.43
C ILE A 412 19.86 -19.68 19.87
N ASN A 413 20.80 -20.03 18.98
CA ASN A 413 21.60 -19.04 18.23
C ASN A 413 20.94 -18.70 16.89
N SER A 414 21.53 -17.76 16.15
CA SER A 414 21.01 -17.31 14.85
C SER A 414 20.86 -18.45 13.83
N SER A 415 21.80 -19.38 13.78
CA SER A 415 21.75 -20.53 12.86
C SER A 415 20.64 -21.50 13.23
N ALA A 416 20.46 -21.80 14.52
CA ALA A 416 19.37 -22.62 15.03
C ALA A 416 18.01 -21.96 14.78
N ALA A 417 17.90 -20.65 15.03
CA ALA A 417 16.69 -19.88 14.81
C ALA A 417 16.22 -19.95 13.35
N GLN A 418 17.14 -19.84 12.39
CA GLN A 418 16.83 -19.99 10.97
C GLN A 418 16.30 -21.38 10.60
N ILE A 419 16.86 -22.45 11.19
CA ILE A 419 16.38 -23.82 10.96
C ILE A 419 14.99 -24.02 11.55
N ILE A 420 14.76 -23.54 12.78
CA ILE A 420 13.47 -23.63 13.47
C ILE A 420 12.42 -22.83 12.69
N PHE A 421 12.71 -21.58 12.35
CA PHE A 421 11.80 -20.71 11.60
C PHE A 421 11.38 -21.32 10.26
N LYS A 422 12.33 -21.88 9.50
CA LYS A 422 12.03 -22.60 8.26
C LYS A 422 11.04 -23.73 8.48
N LYS A 423 11.22 -24.51 9.55
CA LYS A 423 10.32 -25.64 9.87
C LYS A 423 8.95 -25.17 10.31
N MET A 424 8.88 -24.14 11.15
CA MET A 424 7.62 -23.51 11.53
C MET A 424 6.87 -22.98 10.31
N PHE A 425 7.57 -22.38 9.35
CA PHE A 425 6.95 -21.91 8.11
C PHE A 425 6.39 -23.06 7.26
N GLU A 426 7.14 -24.16 7.10
CA GLU A 426 6.74 -25.31 6.29
C GLU A 426 5.54 -26.08 6.89
N ARG A 427 5.55 -26.37 8.19
CA ARG A 427 4.59 -27.27 8.84
C ARG A 427 3.81 -26.68 10.02
N GLY A 428 4.12 -25.46 10.46
CA GLY A 428 3.66 -24.93 11.74
C GLY A 428 4.35 -25.62 12.92
N GLY A 429 3.70 -25.58 14.08
CA GLY A 429 4.16 -26.27 15.27
C GLY A 429 4.99 -25.42 16.21
N ASP A 430 5.22 -25.99 17.39
CA ASP A 430 5.87 -25.36 18.54
C ASP A 430 7.40 -25.26 18.31
N PRO A 431 8.01 -24.07 18.53
CA PRO A 431 9.44 -23.87 18.33
C PRO A 431 10.32 -24.63 19.33
N SER A 432 9.88 -24.84 20.57
CA SER A 432 10.59 -25.64 21.56
C SER A 432 10.60 -27.12 21.18
N ASP A 433 9.49 -27.67 20.70
CA ASP A 433 9.43 -29.04 20.18
C ASP A 433 10.38 -29.21 18.98
N ILE A 434 10.39 -28.25 18.05
CA ILE A 434 11.30 -28.28 16.89
C ILE A 434 12.76 -28.18 17.33
N MET A 435 13.04 -27.33 18.33
CA MET A 435 14.37 -27.18 18.92
C MET A 435 14.86 -28.49 19.53
N GLU A 436 14.02 -29.19 20.28
CA GLU A 436 14.34 -30.47 20.91
C GLU A 436 14.50 -31.60 19.88
N GLU A 437 13.55 -31.74 18.94
CA GLU A 437 13.57 -32.75 17.87
C GLU A 437 14.87 -32.69 17.06
N LYS A 438 15.36 -31.46 16.80
CA LYS A 438 16.60 -31.23 16.03
C LYS A 438 17.85 -31.13 16.91
N GLY A 439 17.70 -31.17 18.23
CA GLY A 439 18.80 -30.97 19.17
C GLY A 439 19.53 -29.66 18.92
N LEU A 440 18.80 -28.55 18.79
CA LEU A 440 19.31 -27.21 18.46
C LEU A 440 19.48 -26.29 19.68
N ALA A 441 19.11 -26.75 20.88
CA ALA A 441 19.31 -26.00 22.12
C ALA A 441 20.80 -25.65 22.31
N GLN A 442 21.06 -24.40 22.74
CA GLN A 442 22.40 -23.95 23.06
C GLN A 442 22.97 -24.74 24.25
N MET A 443 24.27 -25.01 24.18
CA MET A 443 25.00 -25.66 25.27
C MET A 443 25.43 -24.59 26.29
N GLU A 444 24.88 -24.66 27.50
CA GLU A 444 25.19 -23.72 28.58
C GLU A 444 26.31 -24.18 29.52
N ASP A 445 26.63 -25.48 29.56
CA ASP A 445 27.66 -26.03 30.46
C ASP A 445 29.07 -25.57 30.05
N GLU A 446 29.61 -24.60 30.79
CA GLU A 446 30.96 -24.08 30.60
C GLU A 446 32.04 -25.18 30.70
N ASN A 447 31.82 -26.23 31.50
CA ASN A 447 32.80 -27.30 31.64
C ASN A 447 32.90 -28.15 30.37
N GLU A 448 31.76 -28.43 29.71
CA GLU A 448 31.77 -29.10 28.41
C GLU A 448 32.39 -28.22 27.33
N LEU A 449 32.04 -26.93 27.30
CA LEU A 449 32.63 -25.98 26.36
C LEU A 449 34.15 -25.82 26.56
N GLU A 450 34.65 -25.81 27.80
CA GLU A 450 36.10 -25.79 28.08
C GLU A 450 36.79 -27.08 27.61
N LYS A 451 36.16 -28.26 27.79
CA LYS A 451 36.71 -29.53 27.27
C LYS A 451 36.80 -29.51 25.74
N ILE A 452 35.76 -29.04 25.07
CA ILE A 452 35.75 -28.89 23.61
C ILE A 452 36.83 -27.90 23.18
N ALA A 453 36.95 -26.74 23.85
CA ALA A 453 37.96 -25.73 23.52
C ALA A 453 39.39 -26.29 23.62
N LYS A 454 39.73 -27.02 24.69
CA LYS A 454 41.03 -27.69 24.84
C LYS A 454 41.28 -28.72 23.73
N LYS A 455 40.28 -29.53 23.40
CA LYS A 455 40.35 -30.50 22.29
C LYS A 455 40.63 -29.79 20.96
N ILE A 456 39.96 -28.69 20.68
CA ILE A 456 40.11 -27.92 19.44
C ILE A 456 41.48 -27.26 19.35
N ILE A 457 41.99 -26.69 20.44
CA ILE A 457 43.33 -26.09 20.50
C ILE A 457 44.39 -27.16 20.23
N ASN A 458 44.29 -28.33 20.87
CA ASN A 458 45.23 -29.44 20.67
C ASN A 458 45.18 -30.00 19.25
N ASN A 459 44.00 -30.13 18.66
CA ASN A 459 43.85 -30.62 17.28
C ASN A 459 44.24 -29.59 16.22
N ASN A 460 44.39 -28.31 16.59
CA ASN A 460 44.68 -27.21 15.67
C ASN A 460 45.86 -26.36 16.16
N GLU A 461 46.95 -27.00 16.61
CA GLU A 461 48.11 -26.31 17.20
C GLU A 461 48.67 -25.19 16.33
N LYS A 462 48.65 -25.36 15.00
CA LYS A 462 49.13 -24.35 14.05
C LYS A 462 48.35 -23.04 14.18
N ALA A 463 47.02 -23.12 14.20
CA ALA A 463 46.15 -21.95 14.36
C ALA A 463 46.30 -21.32 15.75
N ALA A 464 46.49 -22.13 16.80
CA ALA A 464 46.74 -21.64 18.15
C ALA A 464 48.07 -20.85 18.25
N LYS A 465 49.15 -21.36 17.62
CA LYS A 465 50.46 -20.68 17.56
C LYS A 465 50.39 -19.40 16.72
N GLU A 466 49.67 -19.42 15.59
CA GLU A 466 49.46 -18.23 14.76
C GLU A 466 48.70 -17.13 15.51
N TYR A 467 47.70 -17.48 16.31
CA TYR A 467 47.00 -16.52 17.18
C TYR A 467 47.93 -15.92 18.23
N LYS A 468 48.73 -16.75 18.92
CA LYS A 468 49.74 -16.29 19.89
C LYS A 468 50.81 -15.38 19.27
N ALA A 469 51.11 -15.56 17.98
CA ALA A 469 52.02 -14.72 17.21
C ALA A 469 51.40 -13.41 16.70
N GLY A 470 50.14 -13.10 17.06
CA GLY A 470 49.47 -11.84 16.75
C GLY A 470 48.54 -11.86 15.52
N LYS A 471 48.30 -13.01 14.88
CA LYS A 471 47.29 -13.12 13.81
C LYS A 471 45.89 -13.29 14.40
N GLU A 472 45.18 -12.19 14.61
CA GLU A 472 43.84 -12.20 15.19
C GLU A 472 42.83 -13.08 14.42
N ASN A 473 42.91 -13.16 13.09
CA ASN A 473 41.99 -13.97 12.27
C ASN A 473 42.01 -15.47 12.60
N ALA A 474 43.10 -15.99 13.19
CA ALA A 474 43.19 -17.39 13.58
C ALA A 474 42.16 -17.78 14.66
N ILE A 475 41.67 -16.81 15.46
CA ILE A 475 40.61 -17.07 16.45
C ILE A 475 39.27 -17.41 15.77
N GLN A 476 38.95 -16.78 14.64
CA GLN A 476 37.69 -17.05 13.94
C GLN A 476 37.66 -18.47 13.38
N PHE A 477 38.81 -18.98 12.91
CA PHE A 477 38.93 -20.37 12.49
C PHE A 477 38.69 -21.34 13.66
N LEU A 478 39.29 -21.08 14.83
CA LEU A 478 39.11 -21.92 16.02
C LEU A 478 37.66 -21.89 16.53
N VAL A 479 37.02 -20.71 16.51
CA VAL A 479 35.58 -20.59 16.79
C VAL A 479 34.78 -21.43 15.81
N GLY A 480 35.07 -21.38 14.50
CA GLY A 480 34.42 -22.22 13.49
C GLY A 480 34.57 -23.73 13.75
N GLN A 481 35.76 -24.18 14.18
CA GLN A 481 35.98 -25.58 14.56
C GLN A 481 35.20 -25.96 15.83
N MET A 482 35.16 -25.09 16.83
CA MET A 482 34.37 -25.30 18.06
C MET A 482 32.86 -25.34 17.77
N MET A 483 32.37 -24.50 16.86
CA MET A 483 30.98 -24.56 16.38
C MET A 483 30.71 -25.89 15.67
N LYS A 484 31.63 -26.37 14.83
CA LYS A 484 31.48 -27.67 14.14
C LYS A 484 31.43 -28.84 15.12
N GLU A 485 32.33 -28.88 16.10
CA GLU A 485 32.41 -29.96 17.09
C GLU A 485 31.19 -29.96 18.02
N SER A 486 30.70 -28.79 18.41
CA SER A 486 29.47 -28.64 19.20
C SER A 486 28.19 -28.81 18.36
N LYS A 487 28.30 -29.18 17.07
CA LYS A 487 27.17 -29.28 16.11
C LYS A 487 26.32 -28.00 16.06
N GLY A 488 26.96 -26.85 16.21
CA GLY A 488 26.32 -25.55 16.20
C GLY A 488 25.64 -25.16 17.52
N LYS A 489 25.83 -25.91 18.62
CA LYS A 489 25.20 -25.63 19.92
C LYS A 489 25.95 -24.62 20.77
N ALA A 490 27.25 -24.44 20.56
CA ALA A 490 28.00 -23.45 21.33
C ALA A 490 27.53 -22.03 20.97
N ASN A 491 27.44 -21.15 21.98
CA ASN A 491 27.25 -19.72 21.72
C ASN A 491 28.54 -19.14 21.10
N PRO A 492 28.51 -18.51 19.92
CA PRO A 492 29.73 -18.01 19.27
C PRO A 492 30.55 -17.03 20.12
N GLN A 493 29.88 -16.19 20.91
CA GLN A 493 30.53 -15.20 21.76
C GLN A 493 31.20 -15.88 22.97
N LYS A 494 30.49 -16.75 23.68
CA LYS A 494 31.09 -17.55 24.77
C LYS A 494 32.20 -18.49 24.27
N ALA A 495 32.01 -19.12 23.11
CA ALA A 495 33.03 -19.97 22.49
C ALA A 495 34.33 -19.18 22.23
N ARG A 496 34.21 -17.96 21.71
CA ARG A 496 35.35 -17.05 21.55
C ARG A 496 35.99 -16.70 22.90
N GLU A 497 35.21 -16.34 23.90
CA GLU A 497 35.71 -16.00 25.23
C GLU A 497 36.47 -17.17 25.89
N ILE A 498 35.92 -18.39 25.83
CA ILE A 498 36.53 -19.60 26.36
C ILE A 498 37.81 -19.95 25.60
N LEU A 499 37.82 -19.85 24.27
CA LEU A 499 39.03 -20.06 23.46
C LEU A 499 40.11 -19.04 23.82
N LEU A 500 39.76 -17.76 23.96
CA LEU A 500 40.71 -16.71 24.38
C LEU A 500 41.28 -16.97 25.77
N LYS A 501 40.45 -17.43 26.71
CA LYS A 501 40.88 -17.81 28.07
C LYS A 501 41.88 -18.98 28.05
N ASN A 502 41.68 -19.96 27.17
CA ASN A 502 42.54 -21.15 27.05
C ASN A 502 43.77 -20.94 26.14
N LEU A 503 43.80 -19.84 25.36
CA LEU A 503 44.92 -19.46 24.49
C LEU A 503 45.87 -18.45 25.14
N LYS A 504 45.52 -17.86 26.28
CA LYS A 504 46.49 -17.21 27.17
C LYS A 504 47.36 -18.30 27.79
#